data_AF-A0A812PQB1-F1
#
_entry.id   AF-A0A812PQB1-F1
#
_cell.length_a   1.000
_cell.length_b   1.000
_cell.length_c   1.000
_cell.angle_alpha   90.00
_cell.angle_beta   90.00
_cell.angle_gamma   90.00
#
_symmetry.space_group_name_H-M   'P 1'
#
loop_
_entity.id
_entity.type
_entity.pdbx_description
1 polymer ?
#
loop_
_entity_poly.entity_id
_entity_poly.type
_entity_poly.pdbx_seq_one_letter_code
_entity_poly.pdbx_strand_id
1 'polypeptide(L)'
;MESFQEDVLDLRKTVEAFLDAAEELEAQQEDLEEELLGFDELSDEAAVACDRAYEAMFAYLHDEERLWAVGEQAVGIFWDTGQLEPAGPRRDRLKSMAETLTRTLSSRLKLARASGIDNEWLFEALGELWFFQELGLALEPWLTEACEEGLRGLKGKVMEELAGFSLEGLKSASCGELCDTLMQVWTVERSSVCGLLNTPPLEYGVREVLAEVRRRPLILPPKPGFYHCFYLMTHVVYTLNCFNGHLPNRRSDCPWLYAYLECCLEFWMTVASAETSGMSALQGEAVDAIAEAVDCLRGLNESCSQATIRACRWLLSRQQADGFFVSPNSRRPENEYDHLHPTWTAAAALQLQRQAPGPSRLCACWARHAREAASEVGFSQPPA
;
A
#
# COMPACT_ATOMS: atom_id res chain seq x y z
N MET A 1 9.38 37.85 -10.62
CA MET A 1 10.80 37.61 -10.32
C MET A 1 11.11 37.83 -8.85
N GLU A 2 10.38 38.71 -8.14
CA GLU A 2 10.47 38.88 -6.69
C GLU A 2 9.82 37.72 -5.89
N SER A 3 8.68 37.14 -6.34
CA SER A 3 8.04 36.03 -5.58
C SER A 3 8.85 34.73 -5.56
N PHE A 4 9.66 34.47 -6.59
CA PHE A 4 10.51 33.26 -6.65
C PHE A 4 11.72 33.34 -5.71
N GLN A 5 12.17 34.55 -5.35
CA GLN A 5 13.20 34.73 -4.34
C GLN A 5 12.65 34.57 -2.93
N GLU A 6 11.40 34.95 -2.71
CA GLU A 6 10.70 34.80 -1.43
C GLU A 6 10.44 33.32 -1.11
N ASP A 7 9.95 32.55 -2.09
CA ASP A 7 9.71 31.10 -1.95
C ASP A 7 11.00 30.30 -1.69
N VAL A 8 12.11 30.67 -2.34
CA VAL A 8 13.43 30.02 -2.15
C VAL A 8 14.03 30.37 -0.78
N LEU A 9 13.77 31.57 -0.26
CA LEU A 9 14.22 31.96 1.07
C LEU A 9 13.43 31.27 2.18
N ASP A 10 12.13 31.05 1.98
CA ASP A 10 11.28 30.32 2.94
C ASP A 10 11.62 28.82 2.98
N LEU A 11 11.89 28.23 1.81
CA LEU A 11 12.35 26.85 1.70
C LEU A 11 13.72 26.65 2.37
N ARG A 12 14.64 27.61 2.19
CA ARG A 12 15.98 27.56 2.81
C ARG A 12 15.93 27.68 4.33
N LYS A 13 15.06 28.55 4.87
CA LYS A 13 14.82 28.63 6.31
C LYS A 13 14.21 27.35 6.88
N THR A 14 13.34 26.69 6.11
CA THR A 14 12.74 25.41 6.50
C THR A 14 13.79 24.30 6.57
N VAL A 15 14.73 24.27 5.62
CA VAL A 15 15.84 23.30 5.61
C VAL A 15 16.87 23.60 6.70
N GLU A 16 17.22 24.87 6.95
CA GLU A 16 18.15 25.24 8.02
C GLU A 16 17.55 24.95 9.41
N ALA A 17 16.28 25.29 9.64
CA ALA A 17 15.57 24.91 10.87
C ALA A 17 15.46 23.38 11.05
N PHE A 18 15.42 22.63 9.95
CA PHE A 18 15.42 21.17 9.97
C PHE A 18 16.79 20.58 10.35
N LEU A 19 17.88 21.14 9.84
CA LEU A 19 19.23 20.70 10.18
C LEU A 19 19.54 20.99 11.65
N ASP A 20 19.13 22.15 12.15
CA ASP A 20 19.27 22.51 13.57
C ASP A 20 18.44 21.58 14.48
N ALA A 21 17.21 21.24 14.06
CA ALA A 21 16.37 20.29 14.80
C ALA A 21 16.93 18.85 14.77
N ALA A 22 17.54 18.44 13.64
CA ALA A 22 18.19 17.13 13.52
C ALA A 22 19.42 17.00 14.43
N GLU A 23 20.22 18.07 14.55
CA GLU A 23 21.36 18.12 15.49
C GLU A 23 20.89 18.12 16.96
N GLU A 24 19.80 18.82 17.29
CA GLU A 24 19.20 18.75 18.64
C GLU A 24 18.62 17.37 18.97
N LEU A 25 18.10 16.65 17.97
CA LEU A 25 17.56 15.29 18.14
C LEU A 25 18.64 14.22 18.31
N GLU A 26 19.77 14.33 17.61
CA GLU A 26 20.94 13.48 17.88
C GLU A 26 21.43 13.67 19.33
N ALA A 27 21.34 14.90 19.86
CA ALA A 27 21.67 15.19 21.25
C ALA A 27 20.61 14.71 22.27
N GLN A 28 19.33 14.60 21.89
CA GLN A 28 18.25 14.11 22.76
C GLN A 28 18.12 12.58 22.77
N GLN A 29 18.63 11.89 21.74
CA GLN A 29 18.65 10.42 21.70
C GLN A 29 19.61 9.80 22.74
N GLU A 30 20.55 10.55 23.31
CA GLU A 30 21.48 10.04 24.34
C GLU A 30 20.82 9.82 25.72
N ASP A 31 19.61 10.36 25.99
CA ASP A 31 19.04 10.41 27.36
C ASP A 31 17.74 9.61 27.59
N LEU A 32 17.28 8.79 26.63
CA LEU A 32 16.13 7.92 26.83
C LEU A 32 16.58 6.45 26.95
N GLU A 33 16.88 6.01 28.17
CA GLU A 33 16.79 4.59 28.54
C GLU A 33 15.32 4.15 28.44
N GLU A 34 14.82 3.97 27.22
CA GLU A 34 13.52 3.36 26.95
C GLU A 34 13.62 1.87 27.33
N GLU A 35 12.76 1.45 28.26
CA GLU A 35 12.57 0.05 28.61
C GLU A 35 12.28 -0.73 27.31
N LEU A 36 13.06 -1.78 27.03
CA LEU A 36 12.96 -2.59 25.81
C LEU A 36 11.67 -3.43 25.86
N LEU A 37 10.54 -2.80 25.55
CA LEU A 37 9.24 -3.46 25.51
C LEU A 37 9.12 -4.30 24.24
N GLY A 38 8.59 -5.51 24.37
CA GLY A 38 8.34 -6.44 23.26
C GLY A 38 6.96 -6.28 22.64
N PHE A 39 6.74 -6.85 21.45
CA PHE A 39 5.41 -6.87 20.83
C PHE A 39 4.35 -7.64 21.62
N ASP A 40 4.78 -8.58 22.46
CA ASP A 40 3.88 -9.35 23.31
C ASP A 40 3.04 -8.44 24.21
N GLU A 41 3.60 -7.30 24.63
CA GLU A 41 2.91 -6.34 25.50
C GLU A 41 1.90 -5.47 24.75
N LEU A 42 2.09 -5.27 23.44
CA LEU A 42 1.17 -4.53 22.58
C LEU A 42 0.09 -5.44 21.96
N SER A 43 0.23 -6.76 22.07
CA SER A 43 -0.55 -7.72 21.30
C SER A 43 -2.05 -7.65 21.58
N ASP A 44 -2.45 -7.58 22.85
CA ASP A 44 -3.87 -7.52 23.22
C ASP A 44 -4.51 -6.19 22.81
N GLU A 45 -3.81 -5.07 23.05
CA GLU A 45 -4.29 -3.74 22.67
C GLU A 45 -4.41 -3.61 21.15
N ALA A 46 -3.40 -4.06 20.40
CA ALA A 46 -3.41 -4.06 18.96
C ALA A 46 -4.51 -4.95 18.39
N ALA A 47 -4.74 -6.13 18.97
CA ALA A 47 -5.84 -7.00 18.57
C ALA A 47 -7.21 -6.32 18.71
N VAL A 48 -7.45 -5.60 19.81
CA VAL A 48 -8.70 -4.84 20.03
C VAL A 48 -8.81 -3.65 19.07
N ALA A 49 -7.70 -2.95 18.83
CA ALA A 49 -7.66 -1.82 17.91
C ALA A 49 -7.98 -2.25 16.47
N CYS A 50 -7.37 -3.35 16.01
CA CYS A 50 -7.67 -3.96 14.70
C CYS A 50 -9.16 -4.31 14.57
N ASP A 51 -9.77 -4.99 15.54
CA ASP A 51 -11.19 -5.36 15.49
C ASP A 51 -12.11 -4.13 15.37
N ARG A 52 -11.83 -3.07 16.14
CA ARG A 52 -12.53 -1.79 16.04
C ARG A 52 -12.39 -1.16 14.65
N ALA A 53 -11.19 -1.18 14.09
CA ALA A 53 -10.90 -0.60 12.78
C ALA A 53 -11.66 -1.33 11.68
N TYR A 54 -11.62 -2.66 11.68
CA TYR A 54 -12.31 -3.47 10.67
C TYR A 54 -13.82 -3.32 10.74
N GLU A 55 -14.42 -3.34 11.94
CA GLU A 55 -15.86 -3.12 12.07
C GLU A 55 -16.27 -1.69 11.67
N ALA A 56 -15.46 -0.67 11.97
CA ALA A 56 -15.71 0.71 11.56
C ALA A 56 -15.65 0.88 10.03
N MET A 57 -14.58 0.38 9.38
CA MET A 57 -14.45 0.43 7.91
C MET A 57 -15.54 -0.40 7.23
N PHE A 58 -15.87 -1.58 7.75
CA PHE A 58 -16.94 -2.40 7.18
C PHE A 58 -18.29 -1.69 7.30
N ALA A 59 -18.60 -1.09 8.46
CA ALA A 59 -19.80 -0.27 8.65
C ALA A 59 -19.86 0.91 7.66
N TYR A 60 -18.73 1.56 7.42
CA TYR A 60 -18.60 2.65 6.45
C TYR A 60 -18.93 2.22 5.01
N LEU A 61 -18.43 1.04 4.63
CA LEU A 61 -18.60 0.42 3.31
C LEU A 61 -19.96 -0.28 3.09
N HIS A 62 -20.88 -0.24 4.07
CA HIS A 62 -22.27 -0.67 3.83
C HIS A 62 -23.03 0.29 2.90
N ASP A 63 -22.55 1.52 2.75
CA ASP A 63 -23.04 2.44 1.73
C ASP A 63 -22.47 2.02 0.37
N GLU A 64 -23.35 1.59 -0.54
CA GLU A 64 -22.95 1.08 -1.85
C GLU A 64 -22.23 2.13 -2.72
N GLU A 65 -22.52 3.43 -2.56
CA GLU A 65 -21.82 4.48 -3.30
C GLU A 65 -20.38 4.62 -2.81
N ARG A 66 -20.17 4.53 -1.50
CA ARG A 66 -18.82 4.57 -0.91
C ARG A 66 -18.04 3.32 -1.28
N LEU A 67 -18.67 2.16 -1.20
CA LEU A 67 -18.08 0.90 -1.63
C LEU A 67 -17.65 0.96 -3.10
N TRP A 68 -18.50 1.49 -3.98
CA TRP A 68 -18.16 1.65 -5.40
C TRP A 68 -17.04 2.64 -5.66
N ALA A 69 -16.97 3.73 -4.89
CA ALA A 69 -15.92 4.72 -5.02
C ALA A 69 -14.53 4.18 -4.63
N VAL A 70 -14.47 3.20 -3.73
CA VAL A 70 -13.23 2.52 -3.31
C VAL A 70 -12.94 1.28 -4.16
N GLY A 71 -13.98 0.60 -4.65
CA GLY A 71 -13.85 -0.54 -5.56
C GLY A 71 -13.27 -1.80 -4.92
N GLU A 72 -12.59 -2.61 -5.72
CA GLU A 72 -11.98 -3.88 -5.32
C GLU A 72 -11.01 -3.77 -4.15
N GLN A 73 -10.36 -2.60 -4.00
CA GLN A 73 -9.46 -2.33 -2.88
C GLN A 73 -10.17 -2.46 -1.53
N ALA A 74 -11.46 -2.12 -1.46
CA ALA A 74 -12.28 -2.29 -0.26
C ALA A 74 -12.39 -3.76 0.17
N VAL A 75 -12.41 -4.69 -0.78
CA VAL A 75 -12.38 -6.14 -0.51
C VAL A 75 -11.00 -6.54 0.00
N GLY A 76 -9.94 -6.01 -0.62
CA GLY A 76 -8.54 -6.25 -0.25
C GLY A 76 -8.26 -5.98 1.22
N ILE A 77 -8.78 -4.87 1.78
CA ILE A 77 -8.66 -4.50 3.21
C ILE A 77 -8.89 -5.71 4.13
N PHE A 78 -10.00 -6.42 3.92
CA PHE A 78 -10.42 -7.54 4.77
C PHE A 78 -9.80 -8.85 4.34
N TRP A 79 -9.66 -9.07 3.03
CA TRP A 79 -9.15 -10.31 2.51
C TRP A 79 -7.66 -10.50 2.81
N ASP A 80 -6.82 -9.49 2.54
CA ASP A 80 -5.37 -9.54 2.77
C ASP A 80 -5.08 -9.80 4.25
N THR A 81 -5.74 -9.03 5.13
CA THR A 81 -5.67 -9.22 6.58
C THR A 81 -6.13 -10.63 6.98
N GLY A 82 -7.28 -11.08 6.48
CA GLY A 82 -7.85 -12.39 6.81
C GLY A 82 -6.99 -13.56 6.31
N GLN A 83 -6.12 -13.36 5.33
CA GLN A 83 -5.15 -14.38 4.92
C GLN A 83 -4.01 -14.53 5.92
N LEU A 84 -3.65 -13.46 6.61
CA LEU A 84 -2.57 -13.42 7.58
C LEU A 84 -3.01 -13.74 9.02
N GLU A 85 -4.32 -13.71 9.28
CA GLU A 85 -4.88 -14.13 10.55
C GLU A 85 -4.73 -15.64 10.77
N PRO A 86 -4.42 -16.09 12.00
CA PRO A 86 -4.55 -17.47 12.40
C PRO A 86 -5.96 -18.01 12.16
N ALA A 87 -6.08 -19.32 11.96
CA ALA A 87 -7.40 -19.94 11.86
C ALA A 87 -8.21 -19.69 13.13
N GLY A 88 -9.41 -19.12 12.99
CA GLY A 88 -10.26 -18.77 14.11
C GLY A 88 -11.34 -17.74 13.74
N PRO A 89 -12.14 -17.30 14.74
CA PRO A 89 -13.32 -16.46 14.51
C PRO A 89 -13.02 -15.14 13.80
N ARG A 90 -11.89 -14.48 14.10
CA ARG A 90 -11.50 -13.23 13.44
C ARG A 90 -11.24 -13.43 11.95
N ARG A 91 -10.47 -14.46 11.59
CA ARG A 91 -10.23 -14.83 10.19
C ARG A 91 -11.53 -15.10 9.43
N ASP A 92 -12.42 -15.89 10.02
CA ASP A 92 -13.69 -16.23 9.40
C ASP A 92 -14.57 -14.99 9.22
N ARG A 93 -14.56 -14.07 10.20
CA ARG A 93 -15.27 -12.79 10.15
C ARG A 93 -14.74 -11.91 9.01
N LEU A 94 -13.43 -11.72 8.91
CA LEU A 94 -12.80 -10.92 7.85
C LEU A 94 -13.08 -11.48 6.45
N LYS A 95 -12.99 -12.81 6.29
CA LYS A 95 -13.36 -13.47 5.02
C LYS A 95 -14.83 -13.29 4.68
N SER A 96 -15.72 -13.36 5.68
CA SER A 96 -17.15 -13.09 5.48
C SER A 96 -17.43 -11.64 5.10
N MET A 97 -16.69 -10.67 5.65
CA MET A 97 -16.77 -9.26 5.24
C MET A 97 -16.34 -9.10 3.78
N ALA A 98 -15.17 -9.64 3.41
CA ALA A 98 -14.68 -9.63 2.04
C ALA A 98 -15.70 -10.23 1.06
N GLU A 99 -16.24 -11.42 1.36
CA GLU A 99 -17.27 -12.06 0.53
C GLU A 99 -18.53 -11.19 0.38
N THR A 100 -18.96 -10.50 1.44
CA THR A 100 -20.14 -9.62 1.39
C THR A 100 -19.89 -8.44 0.45
N LEU A 101 -18.71 -7.82 0.54
CA LEU A 101 -18.34 -6.69 -0.31
C LEU A 101 -18.19 -7.12 -1.77
N THR A 102 -17.50 -8.23 -2.05
CA THR A 102 -17.38 -8.79 -3.41
C THR A 102 -18.74 -9.04 -4.05
N ARG A 103 -19.69 -9.65 -3.34
CA ARG A 103 -21.05 -9.89 -3.89
C ARG A 103 -21.80 -8.61 -4.20
N THR A 104 -21.60 -7.58 -3.38
CA THR A 104 -22.24 -6.27 -3.55
C THR A 104 -21.63 -5.53 -4.75
N LEU A 105 -20.29 -5.47 -4.82
CA LEU A 105 -19.55 -4.90 -5.95
C LEU A 105 -19.88 -5.61 -7.26
N SER A 106 -19.86 -6.94 -7.30
CA SER A 106 -20.23 -7.72 -8.48
C SER A 106 -21.62 -7.39 -9.02
N SER A 107 -22.60 -7.23 -8.13
CA SER A 107 -23.97 -6.86 -8.49
C SER A 107 -24.01 -5.47 -9.12
N ARG A 108 -23.26 -4.52 -8.56
CA ARG A 108 -23.16 -3.14 -9.06
C ARG A 108 -22.38 -3.06 -10.38
N LEU A 109 -21.26 -3.76 -10.49
CA LEU A 109 -20.44 -3.89 -11.69
C LEU A 109 -21.26 -4.43 -12.87
N LYS A 110 -22.11 -5.43 -12.62
CA LYS A 110 -23.04 -5.99 -13.61
C LYS A 110 -24.05 -4.97 -14.12
N LEU A 111 -24.55 -4.09 -13.25
CA LEU A 111 -25.43 -2.99 -13.64
C LEU A 111 -24.68 -1.92 -14.43
N ALA A 112 -23.48 -1.54 -13.97
CA ALA A 112 -22.63 -0.54 -14.61
C ALA A 112 -22.24 -0.94 -16.05
N ARG A 113 -22.10 -2.25 -16.32
CA ARG A 113 -21.85 -2.79 -17.66
C ARG A 113 -22.86 -2.31 -18.71
N ALA A 114 -24.11 -2.03 -18.31
CA ALA A 114 -25.13 -1.54 -19.25
C ALA A 114 -24.77 -0.17 -19.86
N SER A 115 -23.92 0.61 -19.21
CA SER A 115 -23.40 1.89 -19.68
C SER A 115 -22.18 1.76 -20.60
N GLY A 116 -21.59 0.56 -20.70
CA GLY A 116 -20.37 0.28 -21.46
C GLY A 116 -19.29 -0.40 -20.62
N ILE A 117 -18.20 -0.78 -21.29
CA ILE A 117 -16.96 -1.26 -20.67
C ILE A 117 -15.91 -0.19 -20.93
N ASP A 118 -15.63 0.63 -19.92
CA ASP A 118 -14.52 1.58 -19.90
C ASP A 118 -13.36 1.05 -19.05
N ASN A 119 -12.31 1.86 -18.90
CA ASN A 119 -11.10 1.46 -18.19
C ASN A 119 -11.34 1.24 -16.70
N GLU A 120 -12.11 2.13 -16.04
CA GLU A 120 -12.46 2.01 -14.63
C GLU A 120 -13.25 0.73 -14.39
N TRP A 121 -14.29 0.49 -15.18
CA TRP A 121 -15.07 -0.74 -15.14
C TRP A 121 -14.20 -1.98 -15.32
N LEU A 122 -13.25 -1.94 -16.27
CA LEU A 122 -12.38 -3.07 -16.56
C LEU A 122 -11.42 -3.37 -15.40
N PHE A 123 -10.84 -2.35 -14.75
CA PHE A 123 -10.00 -2.56 -13.57
C PHE A 123 -10.78 -3.19 -12.43
N GLU A 124 -11.97 -2.69 -12.13
CA GLU A 124 -12.86 -3.25 -11.11
C GLU A 124 -13.21 -4.72 -11.43
N ALA A 125 -13.52 -5.01 -12.69
CA ALA A 125 -13.86 -6.37 -13.12
C ALA A 125 -12.68 -7.36 -12.98
N LEU A 126 -11.45 -6.90 -13.22
CA LEU A 126 -10.25 -7.72 -13.02
C LEU A 126 -9.97 -7.98 -11.53
N GLY A 127 -10.21 -6.98 -10.66
CA GLY A 127 -10.16 -7.15 -9.20
C GLY A 127 -11.21 -8.14 -8.69
N GLU A 128 -12.45 -8.03 -9.17
CA GLU A 128 -13.52 -8.95 -8.83
C GLU A 128 -13.19 -10.40 -9.24
N LEU A 129 -12.61 -10.63 -10.43
CA LEU A 129 -12.17 -11.98 -10.83
C LEU A 129 -11.15 -12.57 -9.86
N TRP A 130 -10.21 -11.75 -9.38
CA TRP A 130 -9.24 -12.15 -8.37
C TRP A 130 -9.93 -12.60 -7.09
N PHE A 131 -10.81 -11.75 -6.53
CA PHE A 131 -11.46 -12.05 -5.25
C PHE A 131 -12.48 -13.18 -5.32
N PHE A 132 -13.22 -13.33 -6.43
CA PHE A 132 -14.08 -14.50 -6.62
C PHE A 132 -13.28 -15.79 -6.51
N GLN A 133 -12.11 -15.86 -7.15
CA GLN A 133 -11.28 -17.04 -7.10
C GLN A 133 -10.65 -17.26 -5.72
N GLU A 134 -10.18 -16.20 -5.07
CA GLU A 134 -9.57 -16.27 -3.74
C GLU A 134 -10.54 -16.64 -2.62
N LEU A 135 -11.80 -16.21 -2.74
CA LEU A 135 -12.87 -16.52 -1.80
C LEU A 135 -13.55 -17.87 -2.12
N GLY A 136 -13.16 -18.54 -3.21
CA GLY A 136 -13.78 -19.79 -3.64
C GLY A 136 -15.23 -19.63 -4.11
N LEU A 137 -15.58 -18.45 -4.60
CA LEU A 137 -16.89 -18.14 -5.15
C LEU A 137 -17.02 -18.68 -6.58
N ALA A 138 -18.24 -19.02 -6.97
CA ALA A 138 -18.52 -19.45 -8.33
C ALA A 138 -18.36 -18.26 -9.28
N LEU A 139 -17.36 -18.33 -10.17
CA LEU A 139 -17.14 -17.34 -11.22
C LEU A 139 -18.35 -17.28 -12.15
N GLU A 140 -18.89 -16.08 -12.34
CA GLU A 140 -19.98 -15.88 -13.28
C GLU A 140 -19.42 -15.74 -14.72
N PRO A 141 -19.88 -16.53 -15.70
CA PRO A 141 -19.33 -16.51 -17.07
C PRO A 141 -19.32 -15.12 -17.72
N TRP A 142 -20.32 -14.29 -17.40
CA TRP A 142 -20.43 -12.94 -17.96
C TRP A 142 -19.24 -12.05 -17.59
N LEU A 143 -18.64 -12.25 -16.42
CA LEU A 143 -17.55 -11.42 -15.90
C LEU A 143 -16.27 -11.71 -16.70
N THR A 144 -15.94 -12.99 -16.85
CA THR A 144 -14.81 -13.44 -17.70
C THR A 144 -14.99 -12.98 -19.14
N GLU A 145 -16.15 -13.20 -19.74
CA GLU A 145 -16.44 -12.80 -21.13
C GLU A 145 -16.31 -11.28 -21.33
N ALA A 146 -16.78 -10.49 -20.36
CA ALA A 146 -16.70 -9.03 -20.41
C ALA A 146 -15.27 -8.51 -20.24
N CYS A 147 -14.47 -9.10 -19.34
CA CYS A 147 -13.04 -8.75 -19.23
C CYS A 147 -12.28 -9.07 -20.53
N GLU A 148 -12.55 -10.23 -21.14
CA GLU A 148 -11.94 -10.59 -22.44
C GLU A 148 -12.40 -9.68 -23.58
N GLU A 149 -13.66 -9.23 -23.56
CA GLU A 149 -14.19 -8.23 -24.49
C GLU A 149 -13.48 -6.89 -24.34
N GLY A 150 -13.39 -6.38 -23.10
CA GLY A 150 -12.70 -5.13 -22.77
C GLY A 150 -11.23 -5.14 -23.20
N LEU A 151 -10.49 -6.17 -22.80
CA LEU A 151 -9.07 -6.31 -23.15
C LEU A 151 -8.84 -6.40 -24.67
N ARG A 152 -9.72 -7.09 -25.42
CA ARG A 152 -9.65 -7.12 -26.90
C ARG A 152 -9.96 -5.75 -27.51
N GLY A 153 -10.83 -4.98 -26.90
CA GLY A 153 -11.18 -3.61 -27.29
C GLY A 153 -9.98 -2.66 -27.33
N LEU A 154 -8.96 -2.92 -26.51
CA LEU A 154 -7.71 -2.14 -26.43
C LEU A 154 -6.72 -2.41 -27.57
N LYS A 155 -7.03 -3.33 -28.51
CA LYS A 155 -6.28 -3.58 -29.76
C LYS A 155 -4.77 -3.79 -29.58
N GLY A 156 -4.36 -4.41 -28.48
CA GLY A 156 -2.95 -4.71 -28.17
C GLY A 156 -2.16 -3.54 -27.60
N LYS A 157 -2.83 -2.43 -27.24
CA LYS A 157 -2.28 -1.32 -26.47
C LYS A 157 -2.79 -1.35 -25.02
N VAL A 158 -2.68 -2.50 -24.36
CA VAL A 158 -3.38 -2.72 -23.08
C VAL A 158 -2.86 -1.77 -22.01
N MET A 159 -1.54 -1.77 -21.80
CA MET A 159 -0.97 -0.95 -20.74
C MET A 159 -0.91 0.53 -21.11
N GLU A 160 -0.72 0.87 -22.38
CA GLU A 160 -0.78 2.28 -22.81
C GLU A 160 -2.17 2.89 -22.58
N GLU A 161 -3.23 2.16 -22.88
CA GLU A 161 -4.61 2.66 -22.72
C GLU A 161 -5.07 2.61 -21.26
N LEU A 162 -4.69 1.58 -20.49
CA LEU A 162 -5.12 1.42 -19.10
C LEU A 162 -4.28 2.23 -18.11
N ALA A 163 -2.97 2.27 -18.29
CA ALA A 163 -2.07 3.00 -17.41
C ALA A 163 -1.69 4.40 -17.91
N GLY A 164 -2.04 4.74 -19.15
CA GLY A 164 -1.75 6.05 -19.73
C GLY A 164 -0.30 6.25 -20.17
N PHE A 165 0.56 5.23 -20.02
CA PHE A 165 1.96 5.27 -20.41
C PHE A 165 2.29 4.16 -21.39
N SER A 166 2.96 4.51 -22.49
CA SER A 166 3.70 3.53 -23.28
C SER A 166 4.99 3.12 -22.56
N LEU A 167 5.62 2.02 -22.98
CA LEU A 167 6.93 1.59 -22.46
C LEU A 167 7.99 2.71 -22.51
N GLU A 168 8.04 3.48 -23.60
CA GLU A 168 8.95 4.63 -23.69
C GLU A 168 8.52 5.78 -22.77
N GLY A 169 7.22 5.97 -22.56
CA GLY A 169 6.65 6.98 -21.66
C GLY A 169 6.98 6.76 -20.18
N LEU A 170 7.22 5.51 -19.75
CA LEU A 170 7.61 5.20 -18.37
C LEU A 170 8.88 5.95 -17.93
N LYS A 171 9.78 6.25 -18.87
CA LYS A 171 11.03 6.99 -18.61
C LYS A 171 10.79 8.42 -18.13
N SER A 172 9.64 9.01 -18.48
CA SER A 172 9.24 10.37 -18.11
C SER A 172 8.24 10.46 -16.97
N ALA A 173 7.65 9.34 -16.53
CA ALA A 173 6.70 9.33 -15.43
C ALA A 173 7.34 9.89 -14.14
N SER A 174 6.60 10.56 -13.28
CA SER A 174 7.02 10.93 -11.92
C SER A 174 7.04 9.71 -10.99
N CYS A 175 7.45 9.86 -9.73
CA CYS A 175 7.36 8.75 -8.77
C CYS A 175 5.91 8.38 -8.45
N GLY A 176 5.01 9.37 -8.37
CA GLY A 176 3.57 9.13 -8.18
C GLY A 176 2.97 8.37 -9.36
N GLU A 177 3.20 8.83 -10.58
CA GLU A 177 2.69 8.15 -11.78
C GLU A 177 3.25 6.72 -11.95
N LEU A 178 4.51 6.48 -11.56
CA LEU A 178 5.06 5.11 -11.52
C LEU A 178 4.38 4.24 -10.47
N CYS A 179 3.97 4.80 -9.34
CA CYS A 179 3.25 4.08 -8.31
C CYS A 179 1.89 3.62 -8.83
N ASP A 180 1.13 4.53 -9.45
CA ASP A 180 -0.16 4.23 -10.06
C ASP A 180 -0.02 3.19 -11.17
N THR A 181 1.00 3.36 -12.03
CA THR A 181 1.32 2.39 -13.08
C THR A 181 1.65 1.01 -12.52
N LEU A 182 2.38 0.94 -11.40
CA LEU A 182 2.71 -0.32 -10.74
C LEU A 182 1.44 -1.03 -10.24
N MET A 183 0.45 -0.29 -9.72
CA MET A 183 -0.84 -0.85 -9.27
C MET A 183 -1.69 -1.37 -10.42
N GLN A 184 -1.68 -0.65 -11.54
CA GLN A 184 -2.39 -1.04 -12.75
C GLN A 184 -1.75 -2.27 -13.39
N VAL A 185 -0.41 -2.31 -13.48
CA VAL A 185 0.35 -3.47 -13.92
C VAL A 185 0.07 -4.67 -13.02
N TRP A 186 0.11 -4.50 -11.70
CA TRP A 186 -0.23 -5.54 -10.75
C TRP A 186 -1.61 -6.14 -11.08
N THR A 187 -2.63 -5.31 -11.26
CA THR A 187 -4.02 -5.76 -11.52
C THR A 187 -4.17 -6.49 -12.86
N VAL A 188 -3.58 -5.98 -13.93
CA VAL A 188 -3.72 -6.55 -15.28
C VAL A 188 -2.84 -7.79 -15.45
N GLU A 189 -1.56 -7.70 -15.08
CA GLU A 189 -0.59 -8.77 -15.27
C GLU A 189 -0.88 -9.98 -14.37
N ARG A 190 -1.33 -9.76 -13.12
CA ARG A 190 -1.72 -10.88 -12.23
C ARG A 190 -2.84 -11.72 -12.81
N SER A 191 -3.76 -11.10 -13.55
CA SER A 191 -4.88 -11.78 -14.19
C SER A 191 -4.42 -12.80 -15.24
N SER A 192 -3.33 -12.49 -15.95
CA SER A 192 -2.69 -13.40 -16.91
C SER A 192 -1.85 -14.46 -16.20
N VAL A 193 -0.90 -14.01 -15.37
CA VAL A 193 0.11 -14.84 -14.72
C VAL A 193 -0.52 -15.89 -13.81
N CYS A 194 -1.57 -15.53 -13.09
CA CYS A 194 -2.25 -16.43 -12.17
C CYS A 194 -3.32 -17.31 -12.85
N GLY A 195 -3.49 -17.17 -14.16
CA GLY A 195 -4.42 -17.96 -14.97
C GLY A 195 -5.89 -17.62 -14.69
N LEU A 196 -6.20 -16.36 -14.36
CA LEU A 196 -7.57 -15.87 -14.22
C LEU A 196 -8.20 -15.63 -15.59
N LEU A 197 -7.40 -15.13 -16.54
CA LEU A 197 -7.81 -14.79 -17.89
C LEU A 197 -6.69 -15.07 -18.90
N ASN A 198 -7.08 -15.36 -20.14
CA ASN A 198 -6.16 -15.30 -21.27
C ASN A 198 -6.06 -13.85 -21.74
N THR A 199 -5.10 -13.10 -21.20
CA THR A 199 -4.88 -11.72 -21.64
C THR A 199 -4.14 -11.69 -22.98
N PRO A 200 -4.38 -10.68 -23.83
CA PRO A 200 -3.46 -10.39 -24.92
C PRO A 200 -2.06 -10.05 -24.36
N PRO A 201 -0.99 -10.16 -25.18
CA PRO A 201 0.36 -9.78 -24.76
C PRO A 201 0.40 -8.32 -24.31
N LEU A 202 1.00 -8.07 -23.15
CA LEU A 202 1.20 -6.72 -22.61
C LEU A 202 2.47 -6.11 -23.21
N GLU A 203 2.44 -4.80 -23.48
CA GLU A 203 3.58 -4.05 -24.04
C GLU A 203 4.73 -3.93 -23.04
N TYR A 204 4.39 -3.96 -21.75
CA TYR A 204 5.28 -4.01 -20.61
C TYR A 204 4.54 -4.56 -19.38
N GLY A 205 5.28 -4.96 -18.37
CA GLY A 205 4.75 -5.41 -17.08
C GLY A 205 5.64 -4.97 -15.92
N VAL A 206 5.57 -5.73 -14.83
CA VAL A 206 6.23 -5.41 -13.56
C VAL A 206 7.75 -5.32 -13.74
N ARG A 207 8.31 -6.12 -14.65
CA ARG A 207 9.73 -6.12 -14.99
C ARG A 207 10.20 -4.75 -15.48
N GLU A 208 9.51 -4.16 -16.45
CA GLU A 208 9.87 -2.87 -17.03
C GLU A 208 9.67 -1.74 -16.01
N VAL A 209 8.59 -1.77 -15.23
CA VAL A 209 8.35 -0.77 -14.18
C VAL A 209 9.46 -0.82 -13.13
N LEU A 210 9.82 -2.01 -12.62
CA LEU A 210 10.92 -2.18 -11.67
C LEU A 210 12.27 -1.74 -12.26
N ALA A 211 12.50 -1.95 -13.55
CA ALA A 211 13.70 -1.45 -14.22
C ALA A 211 13.76 0.08 -14.22
N GLU A 212 12.64 0.78 -14.46
CA GLU A 212 12.60 2.24 -14.39
C GLU A 212 12.71 2.77 -12.96
N VAL A 213 12.08 2.10 -11.97
CA VAL A 213 12.26 2.42 -10.55
C VAL A 213 13.74 2.36 -10.17
N ARG A 214 14.44 1.29 -10.56
CA ARG A 214 15.87 1.09 -10.25
C ARG A 214 16.79 2.13 -10.89
N ARG A 215 16.40 2.76 -12.01
CA ARG A 215 17.21 3.80 -12.66
C ARG A 215 17.15 5.15 -11.96
N ARG A 216 16.23 5.34 -11.02
CA ARG A 216 15.99 6.64 -10.40
C ARG A 216 16.75 6.75 -9.09
N PRO A 217 17.34 7.92 -8.79
CA PRO A 217 17.98 8.13 -7.51
C PRO A 217 16.93 8.07 -6.39
N LEU A 218 17.31 7.49 -5.25
CA LEU A 218 16.50 7.57 -4.04
C LEU A 218 16.50 9.01 -3.52
N ILE A 219 15.32 9.48 -3.11
CA ILE A 219 15.17 10.76 -2.44
C ILE A 219 15.04 10.48 -0.95
N LEU A 220 16.09 10.82 -0.20
CA LEU A 220 16.10 10.70 1.26
C LEU A 220 15.33 11.86 1.90
N PRO A 221 14.61 11.63 3.00
CA PRO A 221 14.03 12.72 3.77
C PRO A 221 15.12 13.68 4.30
N PRO A 222 14.81 14.98 4.47
CA PRO A 222 13.54 15.64 4.19
C PRO A 222 13.45 16.21 2.76
N LYS A 223 14.27 15.74 1.80
CA LYS A 223 14.38 16.41 0.49
C LYS A 223 13.01 16.49 -0.21
N PRO A 224 12.72 17.58 -0.96
CA PRO A 224 11.49 17.68 -1.74
C PRO A 224 11.29 16.47 -2.64
N GLY A 225 10.07 15.93 -2.66
CA GLY A 225 9.73 14.71 -3.40
C GLY A 225 10.00 13.40 -2.66
N PHE A 226 10.55 13.42 -1.44
CA PHE A 226 10.79 12.17 -0.69
C PHE A 226 9.49 11.39 -0.46
N TYR A 227 8.36 12.05 -0.17
CA TYR A 227 7.08 11.39 0.09
C TYR A 227 6.68 10.46 -1.07
N HIS A 228 6.69 10.96 -2.31
CA HIS A 228 6.36 10.16 -3.49
C HIS A 228 7.37 9.04 -3.76
N CYS A 229 8.66 9.27 -3.46
CA CYS A 229 9.68 8.22 -3.57
C CYS A 229 9.45 7.12 -2.52
N PHE A 230 9.16 7.51 -1.29
CA PHE A 230 8.83 6.63 -0.17
C PHE A 230 7.58 5.79 -0.46
N TYR A 231 6.50 6.44 -0.89
CA TYR A 231 5.24 5.79 -1.25
C TYR A 231 5.41 4.79 -2.40
N LEU A 232 6.19 5.15 -3.43
CA LEU A 232 6.55 4.20 -4.49
C LEU A 232 7.33 3.00 -3.94
N MET A 233 8.26 3.21 -2.99
CA MET A 233 9.08 2.14 -2.41
C MET A 233 8.26 1.15 -1.57
N THR A 234 7.27 1.62 -0.80
CA THR A 234 6.35 0.73 -0.07
C THR A 234 5.51 -0.11 -1.04
N HIS A 235 5.03 0.50 -2.12
CA HIS A 235 4.24 -0.18 -3.15
C HIS A 235 5.05 -1.19 -3.97
N VAL A 236 6.37 -0.99 -4.12
CA VAL A 236 7.27 -2.03 -4.63
C VAL A 236 7.30 -3.23 -3.68
N VAL A 237 7.41 -3.03 -2.36
CA VAL A 237 7.36 -4.14 -1.39
C VAL A 237 6.03 -4.89 -1.49
N TYR A 238 4.91 -4.17 -1.49
CA TYR A 238 3.58 -4.77 -1.64
C TYR A 238 3.44 -5.54 -2.96
N THR A 239 3.96 -5.01 -4.06
CA THR A 239 3.93 -5.71 -5.34
C THR A 239 4.76 -6.99 -5.28
N LEU A 240 5.95 -6.97 -4.68
CA LEU A 240 6.82 -8.17 -4.59
C LEU A 240 6.26 -9.28 -3.70
N ASN A 241 5.32 -8.95 -2.80
CA ASN A 241 4.77 -9.90 -1.83
C ASN A 241 3.26 -10.09 -1.93
N CYS A 242 2.65 -9.58 -3.02
CA CYS A 242 1.22 -9.65 -3.26
C CYS A 242 0.40 -9.01 -2.13
N PHE A 243 0.71 -7.78 -1.74
CA PHE A 243 0.02 -7.02 -0.68
C PHE A 243 -0.05 -7.81 0.63
N ASN A 244 1.11 -8.39 0.99
CA ASN A 244 1.28 -9.31 2.11
C ASN A 244 0.55 -10.66 2.01
N GLY A 245 -0.14 -10.97 0.90
CA GLY A 245 -0.71 -12.30 0.65
C GLY A 245 0.35 -13.42 0.54
N HIS A 246 1.62 -13.07 0.36
CA HIS A 246 2.76 -14.00 0.31
C HIS A 246 3.94 -13.60 1.22
N LEU A 247 3.77 -13.82 2.52
CA LEU A 247 4.82 -13.66 3.53
C LEU A 247 5.58 -14.98 3.83
N PRO A 248 6.82 -14.91 4.36
CA PRO A 248 7.56 -13.68 4.65
C PRO A 248 8.30 -13.10 3.46
N ASN A 249 8.58 -11.80 3.55
CA ASN A 249 9.59 -11.14 2.75
C ASN A 249 10.99 -11.55 3.19
N ARG A 250 11.97 -11.33 2.32
CA ARG A 250 13.39 -11.57 2.62
C ARG A 250 14.17 -10.30 2.37
N ARG A 251 14.88 -9.82 3.39
CA ARG A 251 15.76 -8.66 3.25
C ARG A 251 16.81 -8.87 2.16
N SER A 252 17.27 -10.10 1.97
CA SER A 252 18.24 -10.47 0.92
C SER A 252 17.77 -10.16 -0.50
N ASP A 253 16.46 -10.11 -0.74
CA ASP A 253 15.91 -9.92 -2.09
C ASP A 253 16.09 -8.45 -2.55
N CYS A 254 16.00 -7.50 -1.60
CA CYS A 254 16.20 -6.07 -1.84
C CYS A 254 16.74 -5.34 -0.59
N PRO A 255 18.00 -5.58 -0.17
CA PRO A 255 18.53 -5.07 1.11
C PRO A 255 18.50 -3.55 1.24
N TRP A 256 18.78 -2.84 0.14
CA TRP A 256 18.78 -1.38 0.10
C TRP A 256 17.38 -0.79 0.30
N LEU A 257 16.34 -1.50 -0.14
CA LEU A 257 14.96 -1.04 -0.04
C LEU A 257 14.51 -1.02 1.42
N TYR A 258 14.77 -2.10 2.15
CA TYR A 258 14.45 -2.17 3.58
C TYR A 258 15.29 -1.20 4.41
N ALA A 259 16.57 -1.02 4.08
CA ALA A 259 17.41 0.00 4.74
C ALA A 259 16.87 1.43 4.49
N TYR A 260 16.37 1.70 3.29
CA TYR A 260 15.73 2.98 2.97
C TYR A 260 14.42 3.17 3.77
N LEU A 261 13.58 2.13 3.87
CA LEU A 261 12.33 2.19 4.65
C LEU A 261 12.59 2.37 6.15
N GLU A 262 13.64 1.76 6.71
CA GLU A 262 14.07 1.99 8.09
C GLU A 262 14.47 3.45 8.33
N CYS A 263 15.26 4.02 7.43
CA CYS A 263 15.64 5.44 7.48
C CYS A 263 14.41 6.36 7.38
N CYS A 264 13.45 6.05 6.51
CA CYS A 264 12.22 6.82 6.38
C CYS A 264 11.32 6.69 7.61
N LEU A 265 11.23 5.50 8.22
CA LEU A 265 10.44 5.30 9.44
C LEU A 265 10.97 6.17 10.58
N GLU A 266 12.28 6.22 10.81
CA GLU A 266 12.87 7.08 11.85
C GLU A 266 12.54 8.57 11.60
N PHE A 267 12.65 9.01 10.34
CA PHE A 267 12.24 10.37 9.98
C PHE A 267 10.76 10.63 10.30
N TRP A 268 9.86 9.73 9.91
CA TRP A 268 8.43 9.90 10.16
C TRP A 268 8.09 9.88 11.65
N MET A 269 8.77 9.07 12.45
CA MET A 269 8.63 9.08 13.91
C MET A 269 9.03 10.44 14.51
N THR A 270 10.07 11.09 13.97
CA THR A 270 10.43 12.46 14.32
C THR A 270 9.33 13.46 13.94
N VAL A 271 8.80 13.39 12.71
CA VAL A 271 7.69 14.26 12.26
C VAL A 271 6.46 14.11 13.16
N ALA A 272 6.12 12.88 13.51
CA ALA A 272 4.98 12.53 14.32
C ALA A 272 5.10 13.00 15.78
N SER A 273 6.34 13.18 16.27
CA SER A 273 6.63 13.59 17.65
C SER A 273 6.85 15.11 17.77
N ALA A 274 7.01 15.83 16.66
CA ALA A 274 7.29 17.26 16.68
C ALA A 274 6.08 18.09 17.17
N GLU A 275 6.30 18.96 18.16
CA GLU A 275 5.27 19.91 18.65
C GLU A 275 5.14 21.16 17.76
N THR A 276 5.94 21.30 16.70
CA THR A 276 6.14 22.56 15.98
C THR A 276 5.27 22.73 14.73
N SER A 277 4.72 23.93 14.56
CA SER A 277 3.81 24.33 13.47
C SER A 277 4.41 24.25 12.06
N GLY A 278 5.74 24.16 11.92
CA GLY A 278 6.45 24.12 10.64
C GLY A 278 6.35 22.80 9.88
N MET A 279 5.96 21.70 10.55
CA MET A 279 5.81 20.37 9.93
C MET A 279 4.35 19.95 9.73
N SER A 280 3.40 20.86 9.96
CA SER A 280 1.96 20.57 9.97
C SER A 280 1.43 19.86 8.72
N ALA A 281 1.99 20.15 7.54
CA ALA A 281 1.61 19.48 6.30
C ALA A 281 2.05 18.00 6.27
N LEU A 282 3.28 17.69 6.68
CA LEU A 282 3.78 16.32 6.74
C LEU A 282 3.13 15.51 7.85
N GLN A 283 2.79 16.17 8.97
CA GLN A 283 2.07 15.53 10.06
C GLN A 283 0.71 14.98 9.63
N GLY A 284 0.05 15.63 8.66
CA GLY A 284 -1.21 15.17 8.08
C GLY A 284 -1.14 13.80 7.39
N GLU A 285 0.06 13.35 6.99
CA GLU A 285 0.32 12.08 6.33
C GLU A 285 0.98 11.03 7.27
N ALA A 286 1.19 11.38 8.54
CA ALA A 286 2.05 10.59 9.43
C ALA A 286 1.49 9.20 9.74
N VAL A 287 0.17 9.03 9.87
CA VAL A 287 -0.42 7.70 10.12
C VAL A 287 -0.16 6.78 8.93
N ASP A 288 -0.49 7.20 7.71
CA ASP A 288 -0.27 6.40 6.50
C ASP A 288 1.20 6.02 6.34
N ALA A 289 2.08 7.03 6.42
CA ALA A 289 3.48 6.80 6.15
C ALA A 289 4.15 5.91 7.20
N ILE A 290 3.83 6.10 8.49
CA ILE A 290 4.36 5.24 9.56
C ILE A 290 3.77 3.83 9.43
N ALA A 291 2.46 3.71 9.18
CA ALA A 291 1.80 2.44 9.07
C ALA A 291 2.34 1.61 7.90
N GLU A 292 2.51 2.19 6.71
CA GLU A 292 3.06 1.46 5.56
C GLU A 292 4.51 1.03 5.78
N ALA A 293 5.34 1.89 6.36
CA ALA A 293 6.72 1.53 6.69
C ALA A 293 6.76 0.36 7.69
N VAL A 294 5.94 0.42 8.75
CA VAL A 294 5.80 -0.67 9.73
C VAL A 294 5.30 -1.94 9.05
N ASP A 295 4.28 -1.86 8.19
CA ASP A 295 3.72 -3.01 7.52
C ASP A 295 4.75 -3.72 6.63
N CYS A 296 5.47 -2.95 5.80
CA CYS A 296 6.56 -3.44 4.96
C CYS A 296 7.67 -4.12 5.77
N LEU A 297 8.12 -3.47 6.86
CA LEU A 297 9.22 -3.97 7.70
C LEU A 297 8.79 -5.20 8.51
N ARG A 298 7.57 -5.24 9.02
CA ARG A 298 7.02 -6.43 9.71
C ARG A 298 6.72 -7.59 8.76
N GLY A 299 6.59 -7.32 7.46
CA GLY A 299 6.58 -8.35 6.43
C GLY A 299 7.89 -9.16 6.39
N LEU A 300 9.00 -8.62 6.90
CA LEU A 300 10.21 -9.38 7.17
C LEU A 300 9.98 -10.25 8.41
N ASN A 301 10.09 -11.57 8.29
CA ASN A 301 10.04 -12.49 9.44
C ASN A 301 11.38 -12.48 10.21
N GLU A 302 11.82 -11.28 10.56
CA GLU A 302 13.05 -10.94 11.27
C GLU A 302 12.70 -10.30 12.62
N SER A 303 13.66 -10.20 13.52
CA SER A 303 13.48 -9.45 14.77
C SER A 303 13.18 -8.00 14.44
N CYS A 304 12.07 -7.47 14.96
CA CYS A 304 11.68 -6.10 14.69
C CYS A 304 12.55 -5.11 15.47
N SER A 305 12.81 -3.95 14.88
CA SER A 305 13.59 -2.89 15.50
C SER A 305 12.77 -2.19 16.60
N GLN A 306 13.46 -1.51 17.52
CA GLN A 306 12.81 -0.66 18.51
C GLN A 306 12.00 0.46 17.84
N ALA A 307 12.46 1.02 16.72
CA ALA A 307 11.69 1.97 15.93
C ALA A 307 10.34 1.40 15.48
N THR A 308 10.27 0.16 15.00
CA THR A 308 9.00 -0.47 14.61
C THR A 308 8.07 -0.63 15.80
N ILE A 309 8.58 -1.01 16.97
CA ILE A 309 7.75 -1.16 18.19
C ILE A 309 7.21 0.19 18.66
N ARG A 310 8.05 1.23 18.69
CA ARG A 310 7.64 2.61 19.03
C ARG A 310 6.60 3.13 18.05
N ALA A 311 6.76 2.86 16.76
CA ALA A 311 5.80 3.19 15.73
C ALA A 311 4.44 2.52 15.95
N CYS A 312 4.41 1.22 16.28
CA CYS A 312 3.16 0.54 16.63
C CYS A 312 2.47 1.17 17.85
N ARG A 313 3.22 1.50 18.92
CA ARG A 313 2.66 2.20 20.09
C ARG A 313 2.09 3.56 19.71
N TRP A 314 2.81 4.31 18.89
CA TRP A 314 2.34 5.60 18.40
C TRP A 314 1.05 5.46 17.59
N LEU A 315 0.99 4.49 16.66
CA LEU A 315 -0.21 4.20 15.87
C LEU A 315 -1.41 3.86 16.76
N LEU A 316 -1.25 3.01 17.78
CA LEU A 316 -2.33 2.69 18.74
C LEU A 316 -2.92 3.94 19.38
N SER A 317 -2.07 4.92 19.71
CA SER A 317 -2.51 6.19 20.30
C SER A 317 -3.27 7.11 19.33
N ARG A 318 -3.34 6.78 18.03
CA ARG A 318 -4.04 7.57 17.00
C ARG A 318 -5.44 7.06 16.68
N GLN A 319 -5.84 5.90 17.23
CA GLN A 319 -7.19 5.39 17.00
C GLN A 319 -8.23 6.20 17.78
N GLN A 320 -9.16 6.81 17.05
CA GLN A 320 -10.31 7.53 17.59
C GLN A 320 -11.37 6.57 18.15
N ALA A 321 -12.30 7.12 18.93
CA ALA A 321 -13.35 6.35 19.58
C ALA A 321 -14.32 5.66 18.59
N ASP A 322 -14.46 6.21 17.38
CA ASP A 322 -15.25 5.64 16.28
C ASP A 322 -14.53 4.49 15.55
N GLY A 323 -13.28 4.19 15.90
CA GLY A 323 -12.47 3.12 15.33
C GLY A 323 -11.51 3.55 14.23
N PHE A 324 -11.62 4.77 13.71
CA PHE A 324 -10.73 5.28 12.66
C PHE A 324 -9.39 5.76 13.22
N PHE A 325 -8.32 5.58 12.45
CA PHE A 325 -7.02 6.17 12.74
C PHE A 325 -6.89 7.50 12.00
N VAL A 326 -6.35 8.51 12.69
CA VAL A 326 -6.29 9.88 12.15
C VAL A 326 -4.91 10.47 12.39
N SER A 327 -4.31 11.00 11.33
CA SER A 327 -3.04 11.73 11.41
C SER A 327 -3.18 13.03 12.20
N PRO A 328 -2.13 13.46 12.94
CA PRO A 328 -2.11 14.81 13.51
C PRO A 328 -2.26 15.85 12.41
N ASN A 329 -3.08 16.89 12.63
CA ASN A 329 -3.31 17.95 11.64
C ASN A 329 -3.85 17.46 10.28
N SER A 330 -4.47 16.27 10.22
CA SER A 330 -5.06 15.74 8.99
C SER A 330 -6.05 16.73 8.39
N ARG A 331 -5.99 16.89 7.07
CA ARG A 331 -7.00 17.65 6.33
C ARG A 331 -8.27 16.82 6.21
N ARG A 332 -9.36 17.47 5.77
CA ARG A 332 -10.56 16.75 5.37
C ARG A 332 -10.20 15.84 4.17
N PRO A 333 -10.59 14.56 4.17
CA PRO A 333 -10.31 13.66 3.05
C PRO A 333 -10.92 14.21 1.76
N GLU A 334 -10.21 14.05 0.64
CA GLU A 334 -10.68 14.53 -0.67
C GLU A 334 -11.65 13.53 -1.30
N ASN A 335 -11.49 12.25 -1.00
CA ASN A 335 -12.32 11.16 -1.50
C ASN A 335 -12.50 10.03 -0.45
N GLU A 336 -13.23 8.98 -0.84
CA GLU A 336 -13.56 7.82 0.01
C GLU A 336 -12.34 6.95 0.34
N TYR A 337 -11.39 6.84 -0.60
CA TYR A 337 -10.12 6.14 -0.39
C TYR A 337 -9.28 6.84 0.68
N ASP A 338 -9.08 8.16 0.56
CA ASP A 338 -8.33 8.97 1.54
C ASP A 338 -8.94 8.92 2.95
N HIS A 339 -10.25 8.69 3.05
CA HIS A 339 -10.92 8.54 4.34
C HIS A 339 -10.59 7.21 5.02
N LEU A 340 -10.50 6.12 4.25
CA LEU A 340 -10.28 4.77 4.77
C LEU A 340 -8.80 4.41 4.92
N HIS A 341 -7.95 4.91 4.02
CA HIS A 341 -6.57 4.48 3.87
C HIS A 341 -5.73 4.56 5.16
N PRO A 342 -5.79 5.64 5.97
CA PRO A 342 -5.04 5.69 7.24
C PRO A 342 -5.46 4.60 8.22
N THR A 343 -6.74 4.24 8.23
CA THR A 343 -7.29 3.20 9.11
C THR A 343 -6.93 1.81 8.59
N TRP A 344 -6.98 1.61 7.28
CA TRP A 344 -6.57 0.35 6.64
C TRP A 344 -5.10 0.06 6.90
N THR A 345 -4.20 0.97 6.54
CA THR A 345 -2.75 0.78 6.67
C THR A 345 -2.37 0.58 8.14
N ALA A 346 -2.93 1.37 9.07
CA ALA A 346 -2.67 1.22 10.50
C ALA A 346 -3.15 -0.13 11.05
N ALA A 347 -4.35 -0.59 10.66
CA ALA A 347 -4.86 -1.89 11.09
C ALA A 347 -4.00 -3.04 10.57
N ALA A 348 -3.57 -2.98 9.29
CA ALA A 348 -2.62 -3.94 8.73
C ALA A 348 -1.30 -3.93 9.52
N ALA A 349 -0.69 -2.75 9.71
CA ALA A 349 0.55 -2.56 10.47
C ALA A 349 0.46 -3.06 11.93
N LEU A 350 -0.71 -2.97 12.56
CA LEU A 350 -0.97 -3.41 13.93
C LEU A 350 -1.42 -4.87 14.05
N GLN A 351 -1.57 -5.59 12.95
CA GLN A 351 -1.83 -7.02 12.96
C GLN A 351 -0.59 -7.78 13.48
N LEU A 352 -0.38 -7.85 14.80
CA LEU A 352 0.87 -8.32 15.39
C LEU A 352 1.09 -9.84 15.21
N GLN A 353 0.01 -10.61 15.16
CA GLN A 353 0.04 -12.08 15.11
C GLN A 353 -0.13 -12.62 13.68
N ARG A 354 0.74 -12.21 12.74
CA ARG A 354 0.69 -12.72 11.36
C ARG A 354 1.19 -14.17 11.32
N GLN A 355 0.25 -15.10 11.15
CA GLN A 355 0.58 -16.46 10.83
C GLN A 355 0.20 -16.66 9.36
N ALA A 356 1.17 -16.57 8.45
CA ALA A 356 0.93 -16.92 7.05
C ALA A 356 0.68 -18.45 6.97
N PRO A 357 -0.56 -18.97 7.01
CA PRO A 357 -0.85 -20.39 7.25
C PRO A 357 -0.56 -21.25 6.00
N GLY A 358 0.21 -20.70 5.06
CA GLY A 358 0.25 -21.04 3.65
C GLY A 358 -0.28 -19.86 2.85
N PRO A 359 0.54 -19.24 1.97
CA PRO A 359 0.06 -18.19 1.09
C PRO A 359 -0.97 -18.74 0.11
N SER A 360 -1.92 -17.91 -0.32
CA SER A 360 -2.81 -18.29 -1.43
C SER A 360 -1.99 -18.78 -2.63
N ARG A 361 -2.58 -19.72 -3.39
CA ARG A 361 -2.02 -20.16 -4.66
C ARG A 361 -1.78 -18.98 -5.62
N LEU A 362 -2.71 -18.02 -5.72
CA LEU A 362 -2.53 -16.90 -6.65
C LEU A 362 -1.48 -15.93 -6.11
N CYS A 363 -1.52 -15.59 -4.81
CA CYS A 363 -0.47 -14.78 -4.19
C CYS A 363 0.93 -15.39 -4.37
N ALA A 364 1.06 -16.71 -4.15
CA ALA A 364 2.32 -17.42 -4.36
C ALA A 364 2.74 -17.51 -5.83
N CYS A 365 1.79 -17.52 -6.75
CA CYS A 365 2.06 -17.46 -8.18
C CYS A 365 2.62 -16.08 -8.56
N TRP A 366 1.93 -15.02 -8.15
CA TRP A 366 2.37 -13.66 -8.41
C TRP A 366 3.70 -13.33 -7.73
N ALA A 367 3.83 -13.58 -6.43
CA ALA A 367 5.03 -13.20 -5.70
C ALA A 367 6.29 -13.86 -6.29
N ARG A 368 6.15 -15.07 -6.84
CA ARG A 368 7.23 -15.73 -7.60
C ARG A 368 7.55 -14.97 -8.88
N HIS A 369 6.54 -14.67 -9.70
CA HIS A 369 6.69 -13.90 -10.94
C HIS A 369 7.32 -12.53 -10.70
N ALA A 370 6.82 -11.76 -9.74
CA ALA A 370 7.32 -10.43 -9.42
C ALA A 370 8.76 -10.46 -8.88
N ARG A 371 9.11 -11.45 -8.05
CA ARG A 371 10.49 -11.63 -7.54
C ARG A 371 11.45 -12.10 -8.64
N GLU A 372 11.00 -12.94 -9.57
CA GLU A 372 11.78 -13.32 -10.75
C GLU A 372 12.05 -12.09 -11.62
N ALA A 373 11.03 -11.28 -11.92
CA ALA A 373 11.18 -10.02 -12.65
C ALA A 373 12.14 -9.04 -11.95
N ALA A 374 12.03 -8.90 -10.62
CA ALA A 374 12.96 -8.09 -9.83
C ALA A 374 14.41 -8.61 -9.91
N SER A 375 14.61 -9.93 -9.89
CA SER A 375 15.92 -10.55 -10.03
C SER A 375 16.53 -10.28 -11.41
N GLU A 376 15.74 -10.42 -12.48
CA GLU A 376 16.18 -10.17 -13.86
C GLU A 376 16.68 -8.73 -14.08
N VAL A 377 16.04 -7.76 -13.43
CA VAL A 377 16.45 -6.35 -13.51
C VAL A 377 17.49 -5.97 -12.46
N GLY A 378 18.04 -6.94 -11.71
CA GLY A 378 19.09 -6.73 -10.72
C GLY A 378 18.65 -5.88 -9.52
N PHE A 379 17.38 -5.94 -9.14
CA PHE A 379 16.77 -5.10 -8.10
C PHE A 379 17.34 -5.34 -6.70
N SER A 380 18.11 -6.41 -6.48
CA SER A 380 18.82 -6.64 -5.21
C SER A 380 19.96 -5.65 -4.98
N GLN A 381 20.40 -4.92 -6.01
CA GLN A 381 21.41 -3.88 -5.92
C GLN A 381 20.74 -2.50 -5.86
N PRO A 382 21.31 -1.54 -5.11
CA PRO A 382 20.75 -0.20 -5.03
C PRO A 382 20.65 0.46 -6.41
N PRO A 383 19.75 1.47 -6.56
CA PRO A 383 19.72 2.31 -7.75
C PRO A 383 21.11 2.89 -8.07
N ALA A 384 21.41 2.96 -9.36
CA ALA A 384 22.74 3.31 -9.88
C ALA A 384 23.09 4.80 -9.73
#